data_AF-A0A938BLD0-F1
#
_entry.id   AF-A0A938BLD0-F1
#
_cell.length_a   1.000
_cell.length_b   1.000
_cell.length_c   1.000
_cell.angle_alpha   90.00
_cell.angle_beta   90.00
_cell.angle_gamma   90.00
#
_symmetry.space_group_name_H-M   'P 1'
#
loop_
_entity.id
_entity.type
_entity.pdbx_description
1 polymer ?
#
loop_
_entity_poly.entity_id
_entity_poly.type
_entity_poly.pdbx_seq_one_letter_code
_entity_poly.pdbx_strand_id
1 'polypeptide(L)'
;MDASDLLRIWREQGYLVLRQVWDTDRTTRLYETCESAYRQWRAESTEDNQPGGFWYGSRGWVLLHLNHPGYHAGHAEGLRLLLEAIADPLAQKTLATIFRDDPLFMQANYYVDPAGEGWEGIWHRDCQFFSGGSEDTLRRLLVEEGEPPREVHMHIP
;
A
#
# COMPACT_ATOMS: atom_id res chain seq x y z
N MET A 1 -3.64 19.57 11.54
CA MET A 1 -2.48 19.98 10.73
C MET A 1 -3.03 20.74 9.54
N ASP A 2 -2.52 21.94 9.25
CA ASP A 2 -2.93 22.66 8.04
C ASP A 2 -2.11 22.20 6.83
N ALA A 3 -2.47 22.68 5.63
CA ALA A 3 -1.83 22.26 4.39
C ALA A 3 -0.35 22.68 4.31
N SER A 4 0.00 23.82 4.91
CA SER A 4 1.38 24.34 4.89
C SER A 4 2.31 23.51 5.77
N ASP A 5 1.84 23.13 6.96
CA ASP A 5 2.56 22.22 7.84
C ASP A 5 2.74 20.83 7.23
N LEU A 6 1.69 20.31 6.60
CA LEU A 6 1.70 19.02 5.94
C LEU A 6 2.76 18.96 4.83
N LEU A 7 2.75 19.96 3.94
CA LEU A 7 3.73 20.07 2.85
C LEU A 7 5.15 20.24 3.37
N ARG A 8 5.34 21.00 4.46
CA ARG A 8 6.65 21.17 5.07
C ARG A 8 7.18 19.85 5.64
N ILE A 9 6.39 19.14 6.44
CA ILE A 9 6.79 17.85 7.03
C ILE A 9 7.06 16.83 5.92
N TRP A 10 6.20 16.74 4.91
CA TRP A 10 6.41 15.86 3.76
C TRP A 10 7.75 16.14 3.07
N ARG A 11 8.07 17.40 2.77
CA ARG A 11 9.33 17.78 2.11
C ARG A 11 10.56 17.52 2.96
N GLU A 12 10.46 17.74 4.27
CA GLU A 12 11.60 17.60 5.18
C GLU A 12 11.87 16.14 5.56
N GLN A 13 10.82 15.32 5.69
CA GLN A 13 10.92 13.96 6.25
C GLN A 13 10.71 12.86 5.20
N GLY A 14 10.03 13.16 4.09
CA GLY A 14 9.65 12.17 3.08
C GLY A 14 8.51 11.22 3.52
N TYR A 15 7.89 11.47 4.68
CA TYR A 15 6.72 10.73 5.17
C TYR A 15 5.83 11.60 6.06
N LEU A 16 4.59 11.14 6.26
CA LEU A 16 3.60 11.74 7.17
C LEU A 16 2.91 10.65 7.98
N VAL A 17 2.54 10.96 9.22
CA VAL A 17 1.76 10.06 10.08
C VAL A 17 0.44 10.74 10.42
N LEU A 18 -0.66 10.18 9.91
CA LEU A 18 -2.01 10.57 10.28
C LEU A 18 -2.53 9.56 11.32
N ARG A 19 -2.92 10.05 12.49
CA ARG A 19 -3.45 9.21 13.57
C ARG A 19 -4.95 9.33 13.62
N GLN A 20 -5.61 8.27 14.07
CA GLN A 20 -7.07 8.25 14.27
C GLN A 20 -7.84 8.65 13.01
N VAL A 21 -7.34 8.26 11.83
CA VAL A 21 -8.07 8.43 10.56
C VAL A 21 -9.37 7.65 10.61
N TRP A 22 -9.34 6.47 11.21
CA TRP A 22 -10.51 5.63 11.45
C TRP A 22 -10.67 5.34 12.93
N ASP A 23 -11.92 5.06 13.32
CA ASP A 23 -12.23 4.54 14.65
C ASP A 23 -11.81 3.07 14.81
N THR A 24 -11.94 2.58 16.03
CA THR A 24 -11.56 1.20 16.37
C THR A 24 -12.39 0.17 15.63
N ASP A 25 -13.70 0.38 15.49
CA ASP A 25 -14.60 -0.58 14.82
C ASP A 25 -14.21 -0.76 13.35
N ARG A 26 -14.02 0.36 12.63
CA ARG A 26 -13.62 0.35 11.23
C ARG A 26 -12.25 -0.27 11.05
N THR A 27 -11.30 0.03 11.94
CA THR A 27 -9.96 -0.58 11.92
C THR A 27 -10.03 -2.10 12.11
N THR A 28 -10.81 -2.58 13.08
CA THR A 28 -11.00 -4.01 13.33
C THR A 28 -11.63 -4.72 12.12
N ARG A 29 -12.67 -4.15 11.53
CA ARG A 29 -13.34 -4.74 10.36
C ARG A 29 -12.46 -4.76 9.12
N LEU A 30 -11.62 -3.73 8.93
CA LEU A 30 -10.62 -3.70 7.86
C LEU A 30 -9.59 -4.82 8.07
N TYR A 31 -9.07 -4.97 9.29
CA TYR A 31 -8.14 -6.05 9.62
C TYR A 31 -8.74 -7.44 9.34
N GLU A 32 -9.97 -7.70 9.79
CA GLU A 32 -10.67 -8.96 9.53
C GLU A 32 -10.87 -9.22 8.02
N THR A 33 -11.15 -8.16 7.25
CA THR A 33 -11.27 -8.23 5.78
C THR A 33 -9.93 -8.63 5.14
N CYS A 34 -8.84 -7.97 5.54
CA CYS A 34 -7.49 -8.30 5.07
C CYS A 34 -7.08 -9.73 5.42
N GLU A 35 -7.32 -10.14 6.66
CA GLU A 35 -7.02 -11.50 7.14
C GLU A 35 -7.82 -12.57 6.41
N SER A 36 -9.09 -12.31 6.09
CA SER A 36 -9.91 -13.24 5.32
C SER A 36 -9.34 -13.44 3.91
N ALA A 37 -9.02 -12.34 3.22
CA ALA A 37 -8.40 -12.39 1.90
C ALA A 37 -7.03 -13.09 1.92
N TYR A 38 -6.22 -12.81 2.95
CA TYR A 38 -4.93 -13.46 3.16
C TYR A 38 -5.07 -14.97 3.38
N ARG A 39 -6.05 -15.42 4.17
CA ARG A 39 -6.33 -16.86 4.38
C ARG A 39 -6.76 -17.55 3.09
N GLN A 40 -7.63 -16.91 2.31
CA GLN A 40 -8.03 -17.42 1.00
C GLN A 40 -6.82 -17.53 0.07
N TRP A 41 -6.05 -16.45 -0.07
CA TRP A 41 -4.82 -16.44 -0.87
C TRP A 41 -3.85 -17.54 -0.45
N ARG A 42 -3.65 -17.75 0.86
CA ARG A 42 -2.79 -18.83 1.36
C ARG A 42 -3.31 -20.22 1.02
N ALA A 43 -4.61 -20.44 1.09
CA ALA A 43 -5.22 -21.73 0.74
C ALA A 43 -5.11 -22.01 -0.78
N GLU A 44 -5.50 -21.04 -1.60
CA GLU A 44 -5.47 -21.16 -3.07
C GLU A 44 -4.03 -21.25 -3.61
N SER A 45 -3.07 -20.56 -2.99
CA SER A 45 -1.65 -20.63 -3.37
C SER A 45 -0.99 -21.99 -3.02
N THR A 46 -1.70 -22.88 -2.31
CA THR A 46 -1.22 -24.23 -1.98
C THR A 46 -1.83 -25.33 -2.84
N GLU A 47 -2.81 -25.00 -3.69
CA GLU A 47 -3.43 -25.96 -4.61
C GLU A 47 -2.59 -26.04 -5.90
N ASP A 48 -1.68 -27.03 -5.93
CA ASP A 48 -0.96 -27.55 -7.11
C ASP A 48 -0.11 -26.59 -7.96
N ASN A 49 1.21 -26.50 -7.69
CA ASN A 49 2.30 -26.27 -8.67
C ASN A 49 2.03 -25.34 -9.90
N GLN A 50 1.16 -24.34 -9.74
CA GLN A 50 0.70 -23.44 -10.79
C GLN A 50 0.71 -22.00 -10.26
N PRO A 51 1.02 -21.01 -11.13
CA PRO A 51 1.44 -19.68 -10.69
C PRO A 51 0.23 -18.78 -10.43
N GLY A 52 -0.32 -18.87 -9.21
CA GLY A 52 -1.38 -17.97 -8.72
C GLY A 52 -1.00 -17.12 -7.50
N GLY A 53 0.24 -17.23 -7.01
CA GLY A 53 0.67 -16.53 -5.79
C GLY A 53 2.10 -16.82 -5.34
N PHE A 54 2.87 -17.56 -6.14
CA PHE A 54 4.16 -18.11 -5.73
C PHE A 54 5.36 -17.21 -6.06
N TRP A 55 5.22 -15.87 -6.02
CA TRP A 55 6.42 -15.02 -6.14
C TRP A 55 7.39 -15.21 -4.96
N TYR A 56 6.91 -15.80 -3.84
CA TYR A 56 7.71 -16.01 -2.63
C TYR A 56 7.45 -17.36 -1.91
N GLY A 57 6.62 -18.24 -2.47
CA GLY A 57 6.26 -19.54 -1.87
C GLY A 57 5.68 -19.46 -0.46
N SER A 58 5.94 -20.46 0.39
CA SER A 58 5.48 -20.48 1.79
C SER A 58 6.03 -19.34 2.65
N ARG A 59 6.93 -18.51 2.09
CA ARG A 59 7.51 -17.30 2.69
C ARG A 59 6.95 -16.00 2.11
N GLY A 60 5.80 -16.06 1.43
CA GLY A 60 5.14 -14.86 0.94
C GLY A 60 4.78 -13.91 2.07
N TRP A 61 5.38 -12.73 2.00
CA TRP A 61 5.26 -11.62 2.94
C TRP A 61 4.35 -10.51 2.40
N VAL A 62 3.81 -10.69 1.20
CA VAL A 62 2.89 -9.73 0.57
C VAL A 62 1.82 -10.44 -0.27
N LEU A 63 0.57 -10.04 -0.08
CA LEU A 63 -0.54 -10.27 -0.99
C LEU A 63 -0.69 -9.02 -1.88
N LEU A 64 -0.40 -9.16 -3.16
CA LEU A 64 -0.63 -8.10 -4.15
C LEU A 64 -2.10 -8.07 -4.57
N HIS A 65 -2.61 -6.87 -4.88
CA HIS A 65 -4.01 -6.68 -5.29
C HIS A 65 -5.03 -7.26 -4.30
N LEU A 66 -4.91 -6.91 -3.01
CA LEU A 66 -5.92 -7.15 -1.99
C LEU A 66 -7.32 -6.71 -2.44
N ASN A 67 -7.40 -5.68 -3.27
CA ASN A 67 -8.63 -5.16 -3.87
C ASN A 67 -9.19 -6.01 -5.03
N HIS A 68 -8.58 -7.16 -5.37
CA HIS A 68 -9.09 -8.04 -6.42
C HIS A 68 -10.44 -8.66 -6.01
N PRO A 69 -11.53 -8.53 -6.81
CA PRO A 69 -12.86 -8.99 -6.42
C PRO A 69 -12.96 -10.48 -6.08
N GLY A 70 -12.05 -11.31 -6.61
CA GLY A 70 -11.98 -12.74 -6.32
C GLY A 70 -11.82 -13.07 -4.83
N TYR A 71 -11.10 -12.23 -4.08
CA TYR A 71 -10.94 -12.39 -2.62
C TYR A 71 -12.17 -12.00 -1.81
N HIS A 72 -13.16 -11.37 -2.47
CA HIS A 72 -14.36 -10.82 -1.83
C HIS A 72 -15.65 -11.38 -2.42
N ALA A 73 -15.57 -12.41 -3.27
CA ALA A 73 -16.71 -12.93 -4.02
C ALA A 73 -17.86 -13.41 -3.11
N GLY A 74 -17.53 -13.97 -1.95
CA GLY A 74 -18.52 -14.35 -0.93
C GLY A 74 -18.96 -13.18 -0.02
N HIS A 75 -18.18 -12.10 0.05
CA HIS A 75 -18.25 -11.07 1.09
C HIS A 75 -18.01 -9.67 0.49
N ALA A 76 -18.86 -9.25 -0.46
CA ALA A 76 -18.68 -7.99 -1.19
C ALA A 76 -18.58 -6.73 -0.29
N GLU A 77 -19.14 -6.79 0.91
CA GLU A 77 -19.01 -5.74 1.94
C GLU A 77 -17.55 -5.49 2.35
N GLY A 78 -16.69 -6.51 2.32
CA GLY A 78 -15.25 -6.37 2.61
C GLY A 78 -14.55 -5.51 1.56
N LEU A 79 -14.78 -5.78 0.28
CA LEU A 79 -14.24 -4.95 -0.81
C LEU A 79 -14.74 -3.52 -0.72
N ARG A 80 -16.05 -3.33 -0.46
CA ARG A 80 -16.63 -1.99 -0.27
C ARG A 80 -15.95 -1.25 0.88
N LEU A 81 -15.80 -1.90 2.05
CA LEU A 81 -15.15 -1.32 3.22
C LEU A 81 -13.71 -0.89 2.93
N LEU A 82 -12.94 -1.74 2.23
CA LEU A 82 -11.57 -1.43 1.82
C LEU A 82 -11.50 -0.21 0.90
N LEU A 83 -12.32 -0.19 -0.15
CA LEU A 83 -12.35 0.92 -1.11
C LEU A 83 -12.83 2.23 -0.48
N GLU A 84 -13.78 2.17 0.45
CA GLU A 84 -14.22 3.34 1.22
C GLU A 84 -13.14 3.84 2.18
N ALA A 85 -12.29 2.96 2.72
CA ALA A 85 -11.15 3.35 3.54
C ALA A 85 -10.08 4.06 2.69
N ILE A 86 -9.77 3.53 1.51
CA ILE A 86 -8.87 4.18 0.55
C ILE A 86 -9.43 5.55 0.13
N ALA A 87 -10.73 5.63 -0.14
CA ALA A 87 -11.43 6.85 -0.50
C ALA A 87 -11.75 7.78 0.68
N ASP A 88 -11.16 7.55 1.87
CA ASP A 88 -11.44 8.36 3.05
C ASP A 88 -11.16 9.86 2.78
N PRO A 89 -12.09 10.78 3.08
CA PRO A 89 -11.93 12.19 2.74
C PRO A 89 -10.66 12.82 3.31
N LEU A 90 -10.20 12.40 4.50
CA LEU A 90 -8.98 12.91 5.08
C LEU A 90 -7.75 12.41 4.34
N ALA A 91 -7.74 11.13 3.95
CA ALA A 91 -6.67 10.54 3.15
C ALA A 91 -6.61 11.21 1.76
N GLN A 92 -7.74 11.31 1.07
CA GLN A 92 -7.85 11.92 -0.26
C GLN A 92 -7.41 13.38 -0.26
N LYS A 93 -7.88 14.19 0.71
CA LYS A 93 -7.45 15.58 0.86
C LYS A 93 -5.94 15.70 1.12
N THR A 94 -5.39 14.80 1.94
CA THR A 94 -3.96 14.78 2.25
C THR A 94 -3.14 14.47 1.00
N LEU A 95 -3.50 13.41 0.28
CA LEU A 95 -2.84 13.01 -0.96
C LEU A 95 -2.94 14.10 -2.03
N ALA A 96 -4.13 14.69 -2.22
CA ALA A 96 -4.31 15.78 -3.17
C ALA A 96 -3.49 17.02 -2.82
N THR A 97 -3.29 17.28 -1.52
CA THR A 97 -2.40 18.37 -1.07
C THR A 97 -0.94 18.06 -1.43
N ILE A 98 -0.49 16.82 -1.21
CA ILE A 98 0.89 16.39 -1.49
C ILE A 98 1.16 16.40 -2.99
N PHE A 99 0.30 15.77 -3.77
CA PHE A 99 0.44 15.64 -5.23
C PHE A 99 0.09 16.90 -6.00
N ARG A 100 -0.66 17.82 -5.37
CA ARG A 100 -1.22 19.02 -6.02
C ARG A 100 -2.13 18.68 -7.20
N ASP A 101 -2.73 17.49 -7.17
CA ASP A 101 -3.63 16.94 -8.18
C ASP A 101 -4.51 15.86 -7.52
N ASP A 102 -5.52 15.39 -8.24
CA ASP A 102 -6.38 14.30 -7.76
C ASP A 102 -5.61 12.96 -7.76
N PRO A 103 -5.50 12.28 -6.61
CA PRO A 103 -4.81 11.00 -6.54
C PRO A 103 -5.58 9.91 -7.28
N LEU A 104 -4.86 9.05 -7.99
CA LEU A 104 -5.41 7.84 -8.61
C LEU A 104 -5.05 6.61 -7.77
N PHE A 105 -6.06 5.82 -7.42
CA PHE A 105 -5.85 4.54 -6.77
C PHE A 105 -5.42 3.48 -7.78
N MET A 106 -4.25 2.89 -7.56
CA MET A 106 -3.69 1.85 -8.42
C MET A 106 -3.93 0.45 -7.88
N GLN A 107 -3.55 0.22 -6.62
CA GLN A 107 -3.62 -1.09 -5.98
C GLN A 107 -3.58 -0.97 -4.47
N ALA A 108 -4.16 -1.95 -3.78
CA ALA A 108 -3.95 -2.18 -2.36
C ALA A 108 -3.20 -3.50 -2.19
N ASN A 109 -2.14 -3.49 -1.39
CA ASN A 109 -1.35 -4.67 -1.07
C ASN A 109 -1.43 -4.92 0.44
N TYR A 110 -1.38 -6.18 0.85
CA TYR A 110 -1.36 -6.56 2.26
C TYR A 110 -0.03 -7.21 2.61
N TYR A 111 0.79 -6.48 3.37
CA TYR A 111 2.10 -6.91 3.83
C TYR A 111 1.98 -7.58 5.20
N VAL A 112 2.64 -8.72 5.36
CA VAL A 112 2.56 -9.55 6.56
C VAL A 112 3.97 -9.88 7.03
N ASP A 113 4.25 -9.64 8.31
CA ASP A 113 5.45 -10.14 8.97
C ASP A 113 5.22 -11.60 9.40
N PRO A 114 5.87 -12.60 8.76
CA PRO A 114 5.71 -13.99 9.15
C PRO A 114 6.30 -14.25 10.55
N ALA A 115 5.58 -15.04 11.36
CA ALA A 115 6.04 -15.39 12.70
C ALA A 115 7.32 -16.25 12.64
N GLY A 116 8.35 -15.85 13.40
CA GLY A 116 9.53 -16.68 13.69
C GLY A 116 10.82 -16.31 12.93
N GLU A 117 10.73 -15.54 11.84
CA GLU A 117 11.88 -14.98 11.14
C GLU A 117 11.58 -13.52 10.82
N GLY A 118 12.24 -12.57 11.50
CA GLY A 118 12.17 -11.18 11.11
C GLY A 118 12.80 -11.05 9.72
N TRP A 119 11.99 -10.69 8.71
CA TRP A 119 12.53 -10.45 7.39
C TRP A 119 13.01 -9.00 7.32
N GLU A 120 14.32 -8.82 7.54
CA GLU A 120 14.98 -7.55 7.24
C GLU A 120 15.18 -7.47 5.72
N GLY A 121 14.17 -6.94 5.02
CA GLY A 121 14.28 -6.64 3.60
C GLY A 121 15.44 -5.69 3.30
N ILE A 122 15.96 -5.74 2.07
CA ILE A 122 16.99 -4.79 1.63
C ILE A 122 16.35 -3.40 1.53
N TRP A 123 17.05 -2.36 2.00
CA TRP A 123 16.63 -0.97 1.82
C TRP A 123 16.38 -0.68 0.34
N HIS A 124 15.17 -0.23 0.01
CA HIS A 124 14.74 0.08 -1.35
C HIS A 124 13.80 1.28 -1.38
N ARG A 125 13.54 1.82 -2.58
CA ARG A 125 12.49 2.81 -2.84
C ARG A 125 11.45 2.20 -3.75
N ASP A 126 10.19 2.29 -3.40
CA ASP A 126 9.12 1.68 -4.20
C ASP A 126 8.97 2.34 -5.58
N CYS A 127 9.23 3.65 -5.67
CA CYS A 127 9.17 4.41 -6.91
C CYS A 127 10.35 4.18 -7.89
N GLN A 128 11.40 3.45 -7.50
CA GLN A 128 12.62 3.33 -8.33
C GLN A 128 12.43 2.44 -9.58
N PHE A 129 11.33 1.70 -9.66
CA PHE A 129 11.11 0.70 -10.71
C PHE A 129 10.41 1.26 -11.97
N PHE A 130 10.06 2.54 -12.01
CA PHE A 130 9.30 3.12 -13.14
C PHE A 130 10.16 3.69 -14.27
N SER A 131 11.39 4.10 -13.99
CA SER A 131 12.31 4.55 -15.04
C SER A 131 13.23 3.39 -15.41
N GLY A 132 12.97 2.73 -16.55
CA GLY A 132 13.84 1.71 -17.14
C GLY A 132 15.20 2.23 -17.62
N GLY A 133 15.83 3.12 -16.86
CA GLY A 133 17.12 3.76 -17.11
C GLY A 133 18.21 3.21 -16.20
N SER A 134 19.47 3.58 -16.49
CA SER A 134 20.61 3.22 -15.65
C SER A 134 20.56 3.92 -14.29
N GLU A 135 21.34 3.45 -13.32
CA GLU A 135 21.46 4.08 -11.99
C GLU A 135 21.84 5.58 -12.08
N ASP A 136 22.64 5.97 -13.08
CA ASP A 136 22.99 7.38 -13.33
C ASP A 136 21.81 8.20 -13.88
N THR A 137 20.95 7.59 -14.71
CA THR A 137 19.70 8.21 -15.17
C THR A 137 18.75 8.42 -14.01
N LEU A 138 18.59 7.40 -13.15
CA LEU A 138 17.83 7.49 -11.91
C LEU A 138 18.37 8.59 -11.00
N ARG A 139 19.69 8.66 -10.77
CA ARG A 139 20.29 9.73 -9.93
C ARG A 139 20.05 11.13 -10.48
N ARG A 140 20.10 11.33 -11.80
CA ARG A 140 19.76 12.64 -12.40
C ARG A 140 18.29 12.97 -12.24
N LEU A 141 17.40 12.02 -12.55
CA LEU A 141 15.96 12.17 -12.36
C LEU A 141 15.64 12.49 -10.90
N LEU A 142 16.31 11.88 -9.93
CA LEU A 142 16.12 12.15 -8.51
C LEU A 142 16.55 13.56 -8.06
N VAL A 143 17.51 14.17 -8.75
CA VAL A 143 17.94 15.55 -8.48
C VAL A 143 17.04 16.56 -9.21
N GLU A 144 16.50 16.19 -10.37
CA GLU A 144 15.60 17.00 -11.18
C GLU A 144 14.13 16.93 -10.71
N GLU A 145 13.67 15.78 -10.21
CA GLU A 145 12.35 15.53 -9.61
C GLU A 145 12.29 16.07 -8.17
N GLY A 146 12.57 17.37 -7.99
CA GLY A 146 12.15 18.10 -6.78
C GLY A 146 10.61 18.20 -6.62
N GLU A 147 9.86 17.49 -7.46
CA GLU A 147 8.41 17.33 -7.43
C GLU A 147 8.05 16.07 -6.61
N PRO A 148 6.91 16.07 -5.90
CA PRO A 148 6.50 14.92 -5.10
C PRO A 148 6.43 13.65 -5.98
N PRO A 149 6.77 12.46 -5.43
CA PRO A 149 6.61 11.21 -6.15
C PRO A 149 5.17 11.08 -6.63
N ARG A 150 4.97 10.53 -7.84
CA ARG A 150 3.64 10.32 -8.43
C ARG A 150 2.85 9.18 -7.77
N GLU A 151 3.44 8.54 -6.77
CA GLU A 151 2.89 7.44 -6.01
C GLU A 151 3.28 7.59 -4.53
N VAL A 152 2.34 7.27 -3.64
CA VAL A 152 2.56 7.18 -2.20
C VAL A 152 1.98 5.85 -1.74
N HIS A 153 2.76 5.11 -0.98
CA HIS A 153 2.26 3.93 -0.29
C HIS A 153 1.58 4.36 1.01
N MET A 154 0.30 4.04 1.14
CA MET A 154 -0.45 4.20 2.37
C MET A 154 -0.38 2.90 3.16
N HIS A 155 0.27 2.94 4.32
CA HIS A 155 0.30 1.81 5.24
C HIS A 155 -0.75 2.01 6.32
N ILE A 156 -1.56 0.97 6.51
CA ILE A 156 -2.57 0.89 7.56
C ILE A 156 -2.04 -0.13 8.58
N PRO A 157 -1.61 0.31 9.77
CA PRO A 157 -1.15 -0.59 10.83
C PRO A 157 -2.31 -1.36 11.48
#